data_AF-A0A9D4DS71-F1
#
_entry.id   AF-A0A9D4DS71-F1
#
_cell.length_a   1.000
_cell.length_b   1.000
_cell.length_c   1.000
_cell.angle_alpha   90.00
_cell.angle_beta   90.00
_cell.angle_gamma   90.00
#
_symmetry.space_group_name_H-M   'P 1'
#
loop_
_entity.id
_entity.type
_entity.pdbx_description
1 polymer ?
#
loop_
_entity_poly.entity_id
_entity_poly.type
_entity_poly.pdbx_seq_one_letter_code
_entity_poly.pdbx_strand_id
1 'polypeptide(L)'
;MKMHYRYYLTGQLIAFNTQKLNALSKKFNAFPTVIFNKGNSYNPTTGHFTAPVDGLSYFTAQICSNSGYILFFYLEKGSETMRVKVRRTATQQFEYNYNSCTPASCSVKLNIN
;
A
#
# COMPACT_ATOMS: atom_id res chain seq x y z
N MET A 1 -3.38 10.51 21.39
CA MET A 1 -2.27 10.96 20.52
C MET A 1 -2.85 11.87 19.45
N LYS A 2 -2.39 13.11 19.32
CA LYS A 2 -2.94 14.10 18.38
C LYS A 2 -1.83 14.58 17.47
N MET A 3 -1.92 14.25 16.18
CA MET A 3 -0.93 14.68 15.19
C MET A 3 -1.26 16.12 14.78
N HIS A 4 -0.32 17.05 14.97
CA HIS A 4 -0.45 18.43 14.50
C HIS A 4 0.41 18.63 13.26
N TYR A 5 -0.17 19.14 12.19
CA TYR A 5 0.54 19.62 11.01
C TYR A 5 0.23 21.11 10.83
N ARG A 6 1.24 21.93 10.54
CA ARG A 6 1.08 23.33 10.09
C ARG A 6 1.79 23.47 8.75
N TYR A 7 1.08 23.91 7.74
CA TYR A 7 1.67 24.42 6.49
C TYR A 7 1.42 25.92 6.40
N TYR A 8 2.43 26.66 5.97
CA TYR A 8 2.27 27.94 5.27
C TYR A 8 2.70 27.71 3.81
N LEU A 9 1.86 28.18 2.87
CA LEU A 9 1.94 28.16 1.38
C LEU A 9 1.28 26.96 0.65
N THR A 10 0.18 27.26 -0.06
CA THR A 10 -0.31 26.75 -1.37
C THR A 10 0.02 25.32 -1.85
N GLY A 11 0.17 24.33 -0.98
CA GLY A 11 0.38 22.93 -1.37
C GLY A 11 -0.91 22.20 -1.78
N GLN A 12 -0.87 21.45 -2.88
CA GLN A 12 -1.97 20.56 -3.29
C GLN A 12 -2.00 19.31 -2.40
N LEU A 13 -3.09 19.10 -1.65
CA LEU A 13 -3.27 17.88 -0.87
C LEU A 13 -3.57 16.69 -1.80
N ILE A 14 -2.65 15.73 -1.86
CA ILE A 14 -2.77 14.48 -2.62
C ILE A 14 -2.59 13.33 -1.63
N ALA A 15 -3.64 12.54 -1.46
CA ALA A 15 -3.57 11.38 -0.58
C ALA A 15 -4.69 10.39 -0.92
N PHE A 16 -4.41 9.10 -0.73
CA PHE A 16 -5.38 8.03 -0.89
C PHE A 16 -5.28 7.03 0.26
N ASN A 17 -6.38 6.34 0.52
CA ASN A 17 -6.45 5.22 1.43
C ASN A 17 -7.41 4.20 0.83
N THR A 18 -6.92 2.97 0.64
CA THR A 18 -7.67 1.89 0.02
C THR A 18 -7.49 0.60 0.77
N GLN A 19 -8.45 -0.30 0.59
CA GLN A 19 -8.42 -1.61 1.23
C GLN A 19 -8.97 -2.70 0.30
N LYS A 20 -8.69 -3.94 0.68
CA LYS A 20 -9.32 -5.11 0.11
C LYS A 20 -9.59 -6.09 1.24
N LEU A 21 -10.87 -6.46 1.38
CA LEU A 21 -11.32 -7.48 2.32
C LEU A 21 -11.53 -8.79 1.56
N ASN A 22 -11.42 -9.91 2.26
CA ASN A 22 -11.73 -11.25 1.75
C ASN A 22 -11.03 -11.53 0.41
N ALA A 23 -9.72 -11.38 0.41
CA ALA A 23 -8.89 -11.57 -0.76
C ALA A 23 -8.85 -13.08 -1.13
N LEU A 24 -9.65 -13.50 -2.11
CA LEU A 24 -9.77 -14.91 -2.53
C LEU A 24 -8.65 -15.39 -3.48
N SER A 25 -8.02 -14.49 -4.24
CA SER A 25 -6.88 -14.85 -5.11
C SER A 25 -5.52 -14.78 -4.40
N LYS A 26 -4.51 -15.46 -4.93
CA LYS A 26 -3.15 -15.45 -4.35
C LYS A 26 -2.31 -14.24 -4.80
N LYS A 27 -2.74 -13.56 -5.87
CA LYS A 27 -2.13 -12.36 -6.43
C LYS A 27 -3.20 -11.28 -6.60
N PHE A 28 -2.84 -10.05 -6.29
CA PHE A 28 -3.69 -8.87 -6.47
C PHE A 28 -2.84 -7.71 -6.96
N ASN A 29 -3.37 -6.98 -7.93
CA ASN A 29 -2.73 -5.78 -8.45
C ASN A 29 -3.44 -4.50 -7.98
N ALA A 30 -4.64 -4.61 -7.37
CA ALA A 30 -5.45 -3.46 -6.98
C ALA A 30 -6.21 -3.64 -5.66
N PHE A 31 -6.48 -2.52 -4.99
CA PHE A 31 -7.30 -2.40 -3.79
C PHE A 31 -8.57 -1.60 -4.16
N PRO A 32 -9.66 -2.30 -4.54
CA PRO A 32 -10.79 -1.66 -5.21
C PRO A 32 -11.65 -0.82 -4.27
N THR A 33 -11.62 -1.07 -2.96
CA THR A 33 -12.39 -0.31 -1.98
C THR A 33 -11.63 0.95 -1.59
N VAL A 34 -12.06 2.09 -2.12
CA VAL A 34 -11.48 3.41 -1.83
C VAL A 34 -12.15 4.01 -0.60
N ILE A 35 -11.38 4.24 0.45
CA ILE A 35 -11.83 4.96 1.66
C ILE A 35 -11.65 6.47 1.46
N PHE A 36 -10.54 6.87 0.82
CA PHE A 36 -10.19 8.25 0.53
C PHE A 36 -9.32 8.34 -0.72
N ASN A 37 -9.48 9.40 -1.53
CA ASN A 37 -8.67 9.62 -2.74
C ASN A 37 -8.67 11.10 -3.16
N LYS A 38 -8.12 11.98 -2.33
CA LYS A 38 -8.02 13.41 -2.66
C LYS A 38 -6.97 13.62 -3.74
N GLY A 39 -7.35 14.37 -4.78
CA GLY A 39 -6.53 14.56 -5.98
C GLY A 39 -6.80 13.53 -7.08
N ASN A 40 -7.63 12.51 -6.81
CA ASN A 40 -7.99 11.44 -7.76
C ASN A 40 -6.77 10.74 -8.41
N SER A 41 -5.66 10.68 -7.68
CA SER A 41 -4.38 10.16 -8.18
C SER A 41 -4.27 8.64 -8.08
N TYR A 42 -5.15 7.97 -7.33
CA TYR A 42 -5.23 6.52 -7.29
C TYR A 42 -6.35 5.99 -8.19
N ASN A 43 -6.06 5.01 -9.05
CA ASN A 43 -7.03 4.31 -9.86
C ASN A 43 -7.37 2.94 -9.22
N PRO A 44 -8.60 2.72 -8.69
CA PRO A 44 -8.97 1.48 -8.01
C PRO A 44 -9.14 0.26 -8.93
N THR A 45 -9.30 0.48 -10.24
CA THR A 45 -9.40 -0.60 -11.23
C THR A 45 -8.03 -1.20 -11.51
N THR A 46 -7.00 -0.36 -11.66
CA THR A 46 -5.63 -0.81 -11.97
C THR A 46 -4.75 -0.96 -10.74
N GLY A 47 -5.09 -0.29 -9.64
CA GLY A 47 -4.27 -0.21 -8.43
C GLY A 47 -3.13 0.80 -8.52
N HIS A 48 -3.05 1.57 -9.60
CA HIS A 48 -1.94 2.49 -9.85
C HIS A 48 -2.18 3.84 -9.19
N PHE A 49 -1.10 4.39 -8.62
CA PHE A 49 -1.03 5.80 -8.23
C PHE A 49 -0.23 6.58 -9.28
N THR A 50 -0.78 7.70 -9.75
CA THR A 50 -0.12 8.62 -10.68
C THR A 50 0.09 9.95 -9.97
N ALA A 51 1.36 10.32 -9.74
CA ALA A 51 1.69 11.61 -9.14
C ALA A 51 1.23 12.75 -10.06
N PRO A 52 0.38 13.67 -9.59
CA PRO A 52 -0.07 14.80 -10.40
C PRO A 52 0.90 16.00 -10.32
N VAL A 53 1.88 15.95 -9.40
CA VAL A 53 2.93 16.95 -9.21
C VAL A 53 4.25 16.27 -8.80
N ASP A 54 5.38 16.91 -9.12
CA ASP A 54 6.70 16.50 -8.64
C ASP A 54 6.76 16.56 -7.12
N GLY A 55 7.36 15.54 -6.49
CA GLY A 55 7.56 15.58 -5.05
C GLY A 55 7.95 14.27 -4.41
N LEU A 56 8.05 14.33 -3.08
CA LEU A 56 8.25 13.14 -2.25
C LEU A 56 6.89 12.57 -1.86
N SER A 57 6.62 11.34 -2.27
CA SER A 57 5.42 10.60 -1.87
C SER A 57 5.77 9.56 -0.82
N TYR A 58 4.93 9.43 0.21
CA TYR A 58 5.05 8.39 1.23
C TYR A 58 3.99 7.32 1.01
N PHE A 59 4.42 6.08 0.84
CA PHE A 59 3.54 4.92 0.70
C PHE A 59 3.64 4.06 1.94
N THR A 60 2.50 3.58 2.43
CA THR A 60 2.43 2.56 3.47
C THR A 60 1.32 1.58 3.14
N ALA A 61 1.56 0.32 3.42
CA ALA A 61 0.60 -0.75 3.24
C ALA A 61 0.76 -1.79 4.34
N GLN A 62 -0.33 -2.43 4.72
CA GLN A 62 -0.33 -3.57 5.61
C GLN A 62 -1.12 -4.69 4.97
N ILE A 63 -0.47 -5.84 4.79
CA ILE A 63 -1.14 -7.05 4.30
C ILE A 63 -1.28 -8.01 5.48
N CYS A 64 -2.51 -8.44 5.73
CA CYS A 64 -2.82 -9.44 6.73
C CYS A 64 -3.30 -10.72 6.06
N SER A 65 -2.92 -11.87 6.60
CA SER A 65 -3.40 -13.17 6.16
C SER A 65 -3.59 -14.09 7.35
N ASN A 66 -4.63 -14.90 7.27
CA ASN A 66 -4.96 -15.92 8.27
C ASN A 66 -4.44 -17.30 7.85
N SER A 67 -3.70 -17.37 6.73
CA SER A 67 -3.18 -18.59 6.15
C SER A 67 -1.68 -18.72 6.41
N GLY A 68 -1.18 -19.95 6.48
CA GLY A 68 0.26 -20.28 6.57
C GLY A 68 1.10 -19.89 5.34
N TYR A 69 0.55 -19.13 4.38
CA TYR A 69 1.27 -18.76 3.16
C TYR A 69 2.36 -17.72 3.43
N ILE A 70 3.38 -17.73 2.58
CA ILE A 70 4.39 -16.68 2.51
C ILE A 70 3.76 -15.48 1.79
N LEU A 71 3.77 -14.33 2.45
CA LEU A 71 3.27 -13.08 1.88
C LEU A 71 4.42 -12.32 1.22
N PHE A 72 4.17 -11.85 0.01
CA PHE A 72 5.04 -10.93 -0.72
C PHE A 72 4.29 -9.62 -0.96
N PHE A 73 4.91 -8.52 -0.55
CA PHE A 73 4.47 -7.18 -0.89
C PHE A 73 5.52 -6.51 -1.75
N TYR A 74 5.09 -5.95 -2.89
CA TYR A 74 5.92 -5.17 -3.80
C TYR A 74 5.34 -3.77 -3.89
N LEU A 75 6.21 -2.77 -3.76
CA LEU A 75 5.93 -1.42 -4.23
C LEU A 75 6.78 -1.17 -5.47
N GLU A 76 6.14 -0.78 -6.56
CA GLU A 76 6.76 -0.62 -7.86
C GLU A 76 6.56 0.82 -8.38
N LYS A 77 7.55 1.33 -9.11
CA LYS A 77 7.50 2.60 -9.85
C LYS A 77 7.81 2.30 -11.31
N GLY A 78 6.80 2.32 -12.18
CA GLY A 78 6.96 1.80 -13.54
C GLY A 78 7.34 0.32 -13.50
N SER A 79 8.46 -0.06 -14.11
CA SER A 79 9.00 -1.42 -14.08
C SER A 79 10.00 -1.68 -12.94
N GLU A 80 10.29 -0.69 -12.11
CA GLU A 80 11.28 -0.80 -11.03
C GLU A 80 10.63 -1.18 -9.70
N THR A 81 11.14 -2.22 -9.04
CA THR A 81 10.73 -2.56 -7.67
C THR A 81 11.41 -1.64 -6.66
N MET A 82 10.63 -0.75 -6.04
CA MET A 82 11.13 0.19 -5.02
C MET A 82 11.26 -0.46 -3.64
N ARG A 83 10.36 -1.38 -3.30
CA ARG A 83 10.38 -2.07 -2.00
C ARG A 83 9.76 -3.45 -2.09
N VAL A 84 10.41 -4.41 -1.43
CA VAL A 84 9.86 -5.74 -1.18
C VAL A 84 9.73 -5.96 0.32
N LYS A 85 8.63 -6.56 0.75
CA LYS A 85 8.55 -7.14 2.09
C LYS A 85 8.01 -8.56 2.01
N VAL A 86 8.76 -9.47 2.62
CA VAL A 86 8.43 -10.89 2.70
C VAL A 86 8.13 -11.25 4.14
N ARG A 87 7.06 -12.01 4.36
CA ARG A 87 6.76 -12.61 5.66
C ARG A 87 6.46 -14.08 5.46
N ARG A 88 7.22 -14.93 6.13
CA ARG A 88 6.87 -16.34 6.31
C ARG A 88 5.93 -16.44 7.51
N THR A 89 4.76 -16.99 7.27
CA THR A 89 3.88 -17.46 8.35
C THR A 89 4.34 -18.88 8.68
N ALA A 90 4.55 -19.21 9.96
CA ALA A 90 5.23 -20.45 10.36
C ALA A 90 4.54 -21.70 9.76
N THR A 91 5.34 -22.64 9.25
CA THR A 91 4.87 -23.91 8.70
C THR A 91 4.64 -24.94 9.80
N GLN A 92 3.39 -25.39 9.91
CA GLN A 92 2.93 -26.70 10.39
C GLN A 92 3.44 -27.19 11.76
N GLN A 93 2.61 -26.98 12.78
CA GLN A 93 2.03 -28.07 13.59
C GLN A 93 0.88 -27.45 14.38
N PHE A 94 -0.31 -28.01 14.25
CA PHE A 94 -1.59 -27.50 14.76
C PHE A 94 -2.24 -26.39 13.94
N GLU A 95 -3.43 -26.73 13.46
CA GLU A 95 -4.42 -25.96 12.72
C GLU A 95 -4.93 -24.77 13.54
N TYR A 96 -4.06 -23.78 13.79
CA TYR A 96 -4.44 -22.50 14.39
C TYR A 96 -4.39 -21.41 13.32
N ASN A 97 -5.48 -20.63 13.23
CA ASN A 97 -5.58 -19.44 12.38
C ASN A 97 -4.52 -18.41 12.79
N TYR A 98 -3.34 -18.47 12.18
CA TYR A 98 -2.30 -17.48 12.42
C TYR A 98 -2.59 -16.23 11.59
N ASN A 99 -3.25 -15.27 12.24
CA ASN A 99 -3.42 -13.92 11.71
C ASN A 99 -2.05 -13.23 11.74
N SER A 100 -1.37 -13.18 10.60
CA SER A 100 -0.11 -12.46 10.46
C SER A 100 -0.32 -11.22 9.62
N CYS A 101 0.19 -10.08 10.10
CA CYS A 101 0.16 -8.82 9.38
C CYS A 101 1.57 -8.34 9.11
N THR A 102 1.81 -7.85 7.91
CA THR A 102 3.12 -7.39 7.45
C THR A 102 3.00 -5.96 6.93
N PRO A 103 3.41 -4.94 7.70
CA PRO A 103 3.39 -3.56 7.26
C PRO A 103 4.65 -3.23 6.46
N ALA A 104 4.56 -2.49 5.36
CA ALA A 104 5.69 -1.98 4.59
C ALA A 104 5.43 -0.52 4.23
N SER A 105 6.46 0.32 4.33
CA SER A 105 6.35 1.72 3.98
C SER A 105 7.64 2.25 3.37
N CYS A 106 7.57 3.17 2.41
CA CYS A 106 8.73 3.92 1.95
C CYS A 106 8.34 5.28 1.38
N SER A 107 9.29 6.19 1.39
CA SER A 107 9.21 7.46 0.67
C SER A 107 9.88 7.31 -0.69
N VAL A 108 9.23 7.78 -1.75
CA VAL A 108 9.71 7.70 -3.12
C VAL A 108 9.61 9.09 -3.75
N LYS A 109 10.69 9.56 -4.38
CA LYS A 109 10.65 10.76 -5.21
C LYS A 109 9.98 10.44 -6.54
N LEU A 110 8.88 11.12 -6.81
CA LEU A 110 8.12 11.01 -8.05
C LEU A 110 8.26 12.31 -8.82
N ASN A 111 8.46 12.19 -10.12
CA ASN A 111 8.45 13.32 -11.03
C ASN A 111 7.35 13.04 -12.06
N ILE A 112 6.62 14.07 -12.46
CA ILE A 112 5.75 14.08 -13.62
C ILE A 112 6.70 14.07 -14.82
N ASN A 113 6.65 13.02 -15.63
CA ASN A 113 7.34 13.04 -16.92
C ASN A 113 6.47 13.75 -17.95
#